data_AF-A0A0S2JYW6-F1
#
_entry.id   AF-A0A0S2JYW6-F1
#
_cell.length_a   1.000
_cell.length_b   1.000
_cell.length_c   1.000
_cell.angle_alpha   90.00
_cell.angle_beta   90.00
_cell.angle_gamma   90.00
#
_symmetry.space_group_name_H-M   'P 1'
#
loop_
_entity.id
_entity.type
_entity.pdbx_description
1 polymer ?
#
loop_
_entity_poly.entity_id
_entity_poly.type
_entity_poly.pdbx_seq_one_letter_code
_entity_poly.pdbx_strand_id
1 'polypeptide(L)' 'MFGLFKRNPKKKMRKEYDALLEKAMHAQRNGDIRTYSMLTAEAESLWTEIEKLPD' A
#
# COMPACT_ATOMS: atom_id res chain seq x y z
N MET A 1 -27.14 -8.65 13.98
CA MET A 1 -26.46 -7.56 13.24
C MET A 1 -24.95 -7.83 13.13
N PHE A 2 -24.51 -8.96 12.56
CA PHE A 2 -23.08 -9.32 12.43
C PHE A 2 -22.73 -9.70 10.98
N GLY A 3 -22.96 -8.76 10.05
CA GLY A 3 -22.65 -8.94 8.62
C GLY A 3 -21.35 -8.28 8.15
N LEU A 4 -20.51 -7.76 9.04
CA LEU A 4 -19.45 -6.79 8.70
C LEU A 4 -18.07 -7.40 8.36
N PHE A 5 -17.92 -8.72 8.27
CA PHE A 5 -16.61 -9.35 8.02
C PHE A 5 -16.50 -10.09 6.69
N LYS A 6 -17.07 -9.56 5.61
CA LYS A 6 -16.46 -9.83 4.29
C LYS A 6 -15.15 -9.04 4.24
N ARG A 7 -14.09 -9.64 4.80
CA ARG A 7 -12.72 -9.12 4.79
C ARG A 7 -12.24 -9.13 3.35
N ASN A 8 -12.60 -8.09 2.60
CA ASN A 8 -12.24 -7.98 1.19
C ASN A 8 -10.71 -7.83 1.12
N PRO A 9 -9.95 -8.87 0.70
CA PRO A 9 -8.49 -8.87 0.78
C PRO A 9 -7.91 -7.70 -0.01
N LYS A 10 -8.54 -7.35 -1.13
CA LYS A 10 -8.23 -6.18 -1.96
C LYS A 10 -8.30 -4.86 -1.17
N LYS A 11 -9.28 -4.72 -0.26
CA LYS A 11 -9.41 -3.53 0.60
C LYS A 11 -8.32 -3.45 1.67
N LYS A 12 -7.87 -4.60 2.20
CA LYS A 12 -6.74 -4.64 3.15
C LYS A 12 -5.44 -4.21 2.47
N MET A 13 -5.17 -4.79 1.30
CA MET A 13 -3.94 -4.50 0.54
C MET A 13 -3.92 -3.06 0.05
N ARG A 14 -5.05 -2.49 -0.39
CA ARG A 14 -5.15 -1.05 -0.71
C ARG A 14 -4.78 -0.15 0.48
N LYS A 15 -5.23 -0.48 1.69
CA LYS A 15 -4.86 0.26 2.90
C LYS A 15 -3.36 0.17 3.20
N GLU A 16 -2.75 -0.98 2.95
CA GLU A 16 -1.30 -1.18 3.12
C GLU A 16 -0.51 -0.39 2.07
N TYR A 17 -0.99 -0.36 0.82
CA TYR A 17 -0.45 0.48 -0.25
C TYR A 17 -0.47 1.96 0.11
N ASP A 18 -1.62 2.47 0.58
CA ASP A 18 -1.76 3.87 1.00
C ASP A 18 -0.76 4.22 2.12
N ALA A 19 -0.58 3.30 3.09
CA ALA A 19 0.38 3.49 4.18
C ALA A 19 1.85 3.49 3.71
N LEU A 20 2.20 2.70 2.70
CA LEU A 20 3.53 2.72 2.09
C LEU A 20 3.78 4.05 1.38
N LEU A 21 2.80 4.56 0.63
CA LEU A 21 2.89 5.86 -0.03
C LEU A 21 3.02 7.01 0.98
N GLU A 22 2.27 6.99 2.08
CA GLU A 22 2.36 8.01 3.12
C GLU A 22 3.78 8.03 3.74
N LYS A 23 4.33 6.86 4.07
CA LYS A 23 5.72 6.74 4.55
C LYS A 23 6.72 7.22 3.51
N ALA A 24 6.52 6.88 2.24
CA ALA A 24 7.37 7.33 1.14
C ALA A 24 7.35 8.86 1.02
N MET A 25 6.18 9.49 1.12
CA MET A 25 6.07 10.96 1.11
C MET A 25 6.85 11.60 2.27
N HIS A 26 6.76 11.03 3.48
CA HIS A 26 7.56 11.50 4.60
C HIS A 26 9.06 11.33 4.38
N ALA A 27 9.50 10.18 3.85
CA ALA A 27 10.91 9.94 3.51
C ALA A 27 11.41 10.95 2.46
N GLN A 28 10.62 11.18 1.40
CA GLN A 28 10.93 12.16 0.37
C GLN A 28 11.05 13.57 0.94
N ARG A 29 10.10 13.99 1.79
CA ARG A 29 10.09 15.32 2.41
C ARG A 29 11.27 15.54 3.35
N ASN A 30 11.76 14.47 3.99
CA ASN A 30 12.93 14.50 4.84
C ASN A 30 14.26 14.36 4.06
N GLY A 31 14.21 14.18 2.73
CA GLY A 31 15.38 14.00 1.87
C GLY A 31 15.99 12.60 1.92
N ASP A 32 15.32 11.62 2.51
CA ASP A 32 15.76 10.22 2.52
C ASP A 32 15.34 9.51 1.22
N ILE A 33 16.11 9.78 0.17
CA ILE A 33 15.86 9.26 -1.18
C ILE A 33 15.95 7.73 -1.20
N ARG A 34 16.84 7.13 -0.40
CA ARG A 34 17.00 5.68 -0.36
C ARG A 34 15.74 5.01 0.17
N THR A 35 15.25 5.48 1.32
CA THR A 35 14.03 4.95 1.93
C THR A 35 12.82 5.24 1.05
N TYR A 36 12.72 6.43 0.46
CA TYR A 36 11.69 6.75 -0.52
C TYR A 36 11.65 5.73 -1.67
N SER A 37 12.78 5.51 -2.35
CA SER A 37 12.85 4.57 -3.48
C SER A 37 12.47 3.14 -3.08
N MET A 38 12.88 2.69 -1.89
CA MET A 38 12.50 1.36 -1.39
C MET A 38 11.00 1.26 -1.11
N LEU A 39 10.42 2.24 -0.42
CA LEU A 39 9.00 2.26 -0.07
C LEU A 39 8.11 2.38 -1.31
N THR A 40 8.52 3.17 -2.31
CA THR A 40 7.80 3.28 -3.59
C THR A 40 7.84 1.97 -4.37
N ALA A 41 8.99 1.28 -4.43
CA ALA A 41 9.09 -0.03 -5.08
C ALA A 41 8.23 -1.10 -4.37
N GLU A 42 8.17 -1.07 -3.03
CA GLU A 42 7.30 -1.95 -2.25
C GLU A 42 5.81 -1.67 -2.54
N ALA A 43 5.43 -0.39 -2.63
CA ALA A 43 4.08 0.02 -2.99
C ALA A 43 3.69 -0.46 -4.41
N GLU A 44 4.58 -0.32 -5.39
CA GLU A 44 4.33 -0.80 -6.77
C GLU A 44 4.17 -2.33 -6.84
N SER A 45 5.00 -3.07 -6.09
CA SER A 45 4.86 -4.52 -6.00
C SER A 45 3.51 -4.90 -5.41
N LEU A 46 3.10 -4.23 -4.33
CA LEU A 46 1.79 -4.47 -3.70
C LEU A 46 0.63 -4.10 -4.63
N TRP A 47 0.75 -3.02 -5.39
CA TRP A 47 -0.26 -2.64 -6.39
C TRP A 47 -0.42 -3.71 -7.47
N THR A 48 0.69 -4.28 -7.95
CA THR A 48 0.68 -5.39 -8.91
C THR A 48 -0.05 -6.62 -8.34
N GLU A 49 0.06 -6.88 -7.05
CA GLU A 49 -0.70 -7.96 -6.40
C GLU A 49 -2.19 -7.62 -6.26
N ILE A 50 -2.53 -6.36 -5.96
CA ILE A 50 -3.91 -5.88 -5.89
C ILE A 50 -4.63 -6.02 -7.23
N GLU A 51 -3.94 -5.72 -8.34
CA GLU A 51 -4.49 -5.83 -9.71
C GLU A 51 -4.78 -7.28 -10.11
N LYS A 52 -4.02 -8.25 -9.58
CA LYS A 52 -4.25 -9.68 -9.82
C LYS A 52 -5.49 -10.21 -9.08
N LEU A 53 -6.03 -9.47 -8.11
CA LEU A 53 -7.22 -9.89 -7.37
C LEU A 53 -8.49 -9.57 -8.15
N PRO A 54 -9.43 -10.54 -8.24
CA PRO A 54 -10.76 -10.27 -8.80
C PRO A 54 -11.48 -9.19 -7.99
N ASP A 55 -12.39 -8.45 -8.64
CA ASP A 55 -13.15 -7.34 -8.04
C ASP A 55 -14.11 -7.77 -6.91
#